data_AF-A0A9E1QWL3-F1
#
_entry.id   AF-A0A9E1QWL3-F1
#
_cell.length_a   1.000
_cell.length_b   1.000
_cell.length_c   1.000
_cell.angle_alpha   90.00
_cell.angle_beta   90.00
_cell.angle_gamma   90.00
#
_symmetry.space_group_name_H-M   'P 1'
#
loop_
_entity.id
_entity.type
_entity.pdbx_description
1 polymer ?
#
loop_
_entity_poly.entity_id
_entity_poly.type
_entity_poly.pdbx_seq_one_letter_code
_entity_poly.pdbx_strand_id
1 'polypeptide(L)'
;HEIVHKHGGKYLSRSGNIKQVEGKPTDASLIAIVEFPNLDAAQAFIDDPDYQEFRKLRVNGSNSTVHIIDSSDAAGTIPYLK
;
A
#
# COMPACT_ATOMS: atom_id res chain seq x y z
N HIS A 1 -7.30 9.05 7.40
CA HIS A 1 -6.07 8.59 8.06
C HIS A 1 -6.39 7.71 9.26
N GLU A 2 -7.35 8.09 10.10
CA GLU A 2 -7.80 7.29 11.25
C GLU A 2 -8.17 5.86 10.88
N ILE A 3 -8.80 5.62 9.73
CA ILE A 3 -9.12 4.27 9.27
C ILE A 3 -7.89 3.39 9.02
N VAL A 4 -6.77 3.95 8.57
CA VAL A 4 -5.52 3.17 8.43
C VAL A 4 -5.00 2.79 9.82
N HIS A 5 -5.02 3.75 10.75
CA HIS A 5 -4.57 3.53 12.13
C HIS A 5 -5.50 2.60 12.94
N LYS A 6 -6.80 2.57 12.63
CA LYS A 6 -7.79 1.63 13.19
C LYS A 6 -7.37 0.17 13.01
N HIS A 7 -6.68 -0.12 11.90
CA HIS A 7 -6.16 -1.45 11.56
C HIS A 7 -4.67 -1.61 11.88
N GLY A 8 -4.11 -0.73 12.71
CA GLY A 8 -2.68 -0.75 13.09
C GLY A 8 -1.74 -0.30 11.97
N GLY A 9 -2.27 0.24 10.87
CA GLY A 9 -1.48 0.71 9.75
C GLY A 9 -0.70 2.00 10.06
N LYS A 10 0.48 2.13 9.46
CA LYS A 10 1.35 3.30 9.57
C LYS A 10 1.84 3.71 8.19
N TYR A 11 1.64 4.98 7.84
CA TYR A 11 2.20 5.53 6.61
C TYR A 11 3.74 5.63 6.72
N LEU A 12 4.44 4.97 5.80
CA LEU A 12 5.88 5.15 5.61
C LEU A 12 6.17 6.25 4.59
N SER A 13 5.31 6.40 3.58
CA SER A 13 5.40 7.46 2.59
C SER A 13 4.04 7.74 1.94
N ARG A 14 3.86 8.98 1.48
CA ARG A 14 2.80 9.38 0.56
C ARG A 14 3.27 10.61 -0.20
N SER A 15 3.85 10.42 -1.38
CA SER A 15 4.58 11.48 -2.08
C SER A 15 4.43 11.39 -3.60
N GLY A 16 4.43 12.55 -4.25
CA GLY A 16 4.59 12.69 -5.70
C GLY A 16 6.05 12.96 -6.12
N ASN A 17 6.98 13.07 -5.17
CA ASN A 17 8.40 13.19 -5.47
C ASN A 17 8.98 11.80 -5.83
N ILE A 18 8.67 11.37 -7.04
CA ILE A 18 8.99 10.02 -7.55
C ILE A 18 10.18 10.15 -8.49
N LYS A 19 11.30 9.52 -8.11
CA LYS A 19 12.46 9.38 -8.97
C LYS A 19 12.59 7.92 -9.39
N GLN A 20 12.36 7.66 -10.68
CA GLN A 20 12.59 6.33 -11.22
C GLN A 20 14.09 6.13 -11.50
N VAL A 21 14.62 4.99 -11.05
CA VAL A 21 16.04 4.65 -11.17
C VAL A 21 16.28 3.66 -12.32
N GLU A 22 15.33 2.76 -12.58
CA GLU A 22 15.45 1.70 -13.60
C GLU A 22 14.06 1.33 -14.16
N GLY A 23 14.03 0.70 -15.34
CA GLY A 23 12.81 0.16 -15.96
C GLY A 23 11.99 1.20 -16.73
N LYS A 24 10.78 0.81 -17.16
CA LYS A 24 9.87 1.70 -17.89
C LYS A 24 9.32 2.78 -16.96
N PRO A 25 9.40 4.08 -17.33
CA PRO A 25 8.81 5.19 -16.58
C PRO A 25 7.39 4.90 -16.10
N THR A 26 7.13 5.11 -14.80
CA THR A 26 5.79 5.05 -14.21
C THR A 26 5.05 6.34 -14.48
N ASP A 27 3.77 6.23 -14.83
CA ASP A 27 2.87 7.37 -14.96
C ASP A 27 2.22 7.74 -13.61
N ALA A 28 2.65 7.09 -12.51
CA ALA A 28 2.14 7.37 -11.18
C ALA A 28 2.51 8.80 -10.76
N SER A 29 1.50 9.62 -10.44
CA SER A 29 1.66 10.95 -9.88
C SER A 29 1.83 10.96 -8.36
N LEU A 30 1.54 9.82 -7.70
CA LEU A 30 1.62 9.65 -6.25
C LEU A 30 1.84 8.18 -5.89
N ILE A 31 2.77 7.92 -4.96
CA ILE A 31 2.97 6.60 -4.34
C ILE A 31 2.71 6.72 -2.85
N ALA A 32 1.89 5.81 -2.31
CA ALA A 32 1.66 5.65 -0.88
C ALA A 32 2.19 4.29 -0.41
N ILE A 33 2.94 4.29 0.68
CA ILE A 33 3.46 3.09 1.33
C ILE A 33 2.91 3.06 2.76
N VAL A 34 2.24 1.97 3.10
CA VAL A 34 1.65 1.75 4.42
C VAL A 34 2.14 0.40 4.94
N GLU A 35 2.70 0.42 6.14
CA GLU A 35 3.07 -0.78 6.88
C GLU A 35 1.88 -1.19 7.77
N PHE A 36 1.57 -2.49 7.78
CA PHE A 36 0.60 -3.09 8.69
C PHE A 36 1.29 -4.15 9.56
N PRO A 37 0.74 -4.49 10.74
CA PRO A 37 1.34 -5.48 11.63
C PRO A 37 1.44 -6.89 11.01
N ASN A 38 0.52 -7.24 10.10
CA ASN A 38 0.47 -8.50 9.35
C ASN A 38 -0.49 -8.38 8.14
N LEU A 39 -0.56 -9.44 7.33
CA LEU A 39 -1.45 -9.52 6.17
C LEU A 39 -2.93 -9.40 6.54
N ASP A 40 -3.37 -10.04 7.64
CA ASP A 40 -4.78 -10.01 8.07
C ASP A 40 -5.24 -8.59 8.39
N ALA A 41 -4.38 -7.78 9.03
CA ALA A 41 -4.66 -6.38 9.32
C ALA A 41 -4.75 -5.53 8.04
N ALA A 42 -3.86 -5.77 7.07
CA ALA A 42 -3.92 -5.10 5.77
C ALA A 42 -5.21 -5.47 5.01
N GLN A 43 -5.59 -6.75 5.05
CA GLN A 43 -6.82 -7.23 4.41
C GLN A 43 -8.07 -6.68 5.10
N ALA A 44 -8.10 -6.68 6.44
CA ALA A 44 -9.18 -6.08 7.24
C ALA A 44 -9.36 -4.59 6.94
N PHE A 45 -8.28 -3.86 6.69
CA PHE A 45 -8.35 -2.47 6.21
C PHE A 45 -9.01 -2.35 4.83
N ILE A 46 -8.63 -3.21 3.87
CA ILE A 46 -9.24 -3.20 2.54
C ILE A 46 -10.72 -3.56 2.59
N ASP A 47 -11.11 -4.49 3.46
CA ASP A 47 -12.47 -4.98 3.58
C ASP A 47 -13.36 -4.12 4.48
N ASP A 48 -12.78 -3.17 5.21
CA ASP A 48 -13.53 -2.27 6.10
C ASP A 48 -14.62 -1.51 5.33
N PRO A 49 -15.90 -1.61 5.72
CA PRO A 49 -17.00 -0.89 5.06
C PRO A 49 -16.79 0.61 4.99
N ASP A 50 -16.17 1.20 6.02
CA ASP A 50 -15.85 2.63 6.07
C ASP A 50 -14.76 2.97 5.02
N TYR A 51 -13.87 2.01 4.70
CA TYR A 51 -12.84 2.18 3.67
C TYR A 51 -13.40 1.99 2.25
N GLN A 52 -14.38 1.11 2.08
CA GLN A 52 -14.94 0.79 0.77
C GLN A 52 -15.44 2.03 0.03
N GLU A 53 -16.04 3.00 0.74
CA GLU A 53 -16.51 4.23 0.10
C GLU A 53 -15.35 5.10 -0.41
N PHE A 54 -14.30 5.26 0.39
CA PHE A 54 -13.07 5.94 -0.07
C PHE A 54 -12.42 5.21 -1.25
N ARG A 55 -12.45 3.87 -1.24
CA ARG A 55 -11.94 3.04 -2.34
C ARG A 55 -12.73 3.26 -3.62
N LYS A 56 -14.06 3.30 -3.58
CA LYS A 56 -14.91 3.58 -4.75
C LYS A 56 -14.61 4.95 -5.34
N LEU A 57 -14.57 5.99 -4.50
CA LEU A 57 -14.24 7.35 -4.95
C LEU A 57 -12.87 7.41 -5.61
N ARG A 58 -11.87 6.73 -5.04
CA ARG A 58 -10.52 6.64 -5.62
C ARG A 58 -10.54 5.94 -6.98
N VAL A 59 -11.21 4.79 -7.11
CA VAL A 59 -11.28 4.04 -8.37
C VAL A 59 -11.97 4.86 -9.47
N ASN A 60 -13.02 5.60 -9.12
CA ASN A 60 -13.74 6.45 -10.09
C ASN A 60 -12.96 7.74 -10.45
N GLY A 61 -12.13 8.25 -9.54
CA GLY A 61 -11.38 9.50 -9.70
C GLY A 61 -9.93 9.34 -10.17
N SER A 62 -9.41 8.12 -10.26
CA SER A 62 -8.00 7.88 -10.59
C SER A 62 -7.77 6.49 -11.20
N ASN A 63 -6.79 6.40 -12.11
CA ASN A 63 -6.18 5.13 -12.44
C ASN A 63 -5.16 4.78 -11.33
N SER A 64 -5.46 3.75 -10.55
CA SER A 64 -4.65 3.39 -9.39
C SER A 64 -4.44 1.88 -9.30
N THR A 65 -3.20 1.49 -9.05
CA THR A 65 -2.81 0.11 -8.76
C THR A 65 -2.47 -0.01 -7.28
N VAL A 66 -3.07 -0.97 -6.59
CA VAL A 66 -2.84 -1.23 -5.16
C VAL A 66 -2.53 -2.70 -4.98
N HIS A 67 -1.47 -2.98 -4.24
CA HIS A 67 -1.01 -4.32 -3.91
C HIS A 67 -0.90 -4.47 -2.39
N ILE A 68 -1.19 -5.67 -1.90
CA ILE A 68 -0.76 -6.13 -0.58
C ILE A 68 0.35 -7.14 -0.83
N ILE A 69 1.45 -7.00 -0.11
CA ILE A 69 2.59 -7.93 -0.13
C ILE A 69 2.93 -8.28 1.32
N ASP A 70 3.45 -9.48 1.56
CA ASP A 70 4.02 -9.85 2.85
C ASP A 70 5.55 -9.63 2.88
N SER A 71 6.16 -10.05 3.97
CA SER A 71 7.61 -9.99 4.18
C SER A 71 8.35 -11.21 3.64
N SER A 72 7.75 -12.01 2.74
CA SER A 72 8.41 -13.19 2.21
C SER A 72 9.57 -12.84 1.30
N ASP A 73 10.64 -13.64 1.40
CA ASP A 73 11.75 -13.58 0.46
C ASP A 73 11.74 -14.80 -0.44
N ALA A 74 11.24 -14.61 -1.67
CA ALA A 74 11.20 -15.66 -2.68
C ALA A 74 12.59 -16.20 -3.05
N ALA A 75 13.67 -15.41 -2.87
CA ALA A 75 15.04 -15.84 -3.12
C ALA A 75 15.70 -16.45 -1.88
N GLY A 76 15.18 -16.20 -0.67
CA GLY A 76 15.70 -16.73 0.60
C GLY A 76 17.09 -16.22 0.98
N THR A 77 17.45 -15.00 0.59
CA THR A 77 18.78 -14.40 0.78
C THR A 77 18.81 -13.27 1.81
N ILE A 78 17.67 -12.72 2.21
CA ILE A 78 17.58 -11.55 3.10
C ILE A 78 17.21 -12.01 4.52
N PRO A 79 18.09 -11.82 5.52
CA PRO A 79 17.96 -12.48 6.83
C PRO A 79 16.84 -11.95 7.72
N TYR A 80 16.28 -10.78 7.41
CA TYR A 80 15.19 -10.18 8.19
C TYR A 80 13.81 -10.33 7.53
N LEU A 81 13.75 -10.94 6.34
CA LEU A 81 12.51 -11.32 5.69
C LEU A 81 12.11 -12.74 6.12
N LYS A 82 10.80 -13.03 6.11
CA LYS A 82 10.22 -14.28 6.62
C LYS A 82 9.41 -14.98 5.56
#